data_AF-A0A352VVX5-F1
#
_entry.id   AF-A0A352VVX5-F1
#
_cell.length_a   1.000
_cell.length_b   1.000
_cell.length_c   1.000
_cell.angle_alpha   90.00
_cell.angle_beta   90.00
_cell.angle_gamma   90.00
#
_symmetry.space_group_name_H-M   'P 1'
#
loop_
_entity.id
_entity.type
_entity.pdbx_description
1 polymer ?
#
loop_
_entity_poly.entity_id
_entity_poly.type
_entity_poly.pdbx_seq_one_letter_code
_entity_poly.pdbx_strand_id
1 'polypeptide(L)'
;MTLIQTEKNCSRFLLRTGNSSYAFGINTQGLLTGLHWGGLIENISDLPSAREIECYRHRNIQHAALNFQEYPGWGSEFFNEPSLKATLPGGMRSIILRYAG
;
A
#
# COMPACT_ATOMS: atom_id res chain seq x y z
N MET A 1 -14.90 -19.73 0.86
CA MET A 1 -15.30 -18.79 -0.20
C MET A 1 -14.44 -17.54 -0.07
N THR A 2 -13.82 -17.10 -1.16
CA THR A 2 -13.02 -15.86 -1.19
C THR A 2 -13.93 -14.72 -1.62
N LEU A 3 -13.89 -13.60 -0.90
CA LEU A 3 -14.66 -12.40 -1.25
C LEU A 3 -13.74 -11.19 -1.36
N ILE A 4 -13.97 -10.38 -2.39
CA ILE A 4 -13.25 -9.13 -2.61
C ILE A 4 -14.28 -7.99 -2.53
N GLN A 5 -14.00 -7.01 -1.68
CA GLN A 5 -14.78 -5.79 -1.55
C GLN A 5 -13.88 -4.59 -1.86
N THR A 6 -14.43 -3.61 -2.56
CA THR A 6 -13.75 -2.36 -2.90
C THR A 6 -14.65 -1.18 -2.56
N GLU A 7 -14.04 -0.06 -2.18
CA GLU A 7 -14.79 1.20 -2.07
C GLU A 7 -15.08 1.79 -3.46
N LYS A 8 -16.14 2.63 -3.55
CA LYS A 8 -16.60 3.23 -4.82
C LYS A 8 -15.53 4.06 -5.54
N ASN A 9 -14.61 4.65 -4.80
CA ASN A 9 -13.49 5.47 -5.28
C ASN A 9 -12.16 4.68 -5.34
N CYS A 10 -12.21 3.35 -5.16
CA CYS A 10 -11.04 2.49 -5.04
C CYS A 10 -10.04 2.90 -3.94
N SER A 11 -10.46 3.64 -2.90
CA SER A 11 -9.50 4.04 -1.85
C SER A 11 -9.07 2.90 -0.94
N ARG A 12 -9.87 1.84 -0.85
CA ARG A 12 -9.61 0.64 -0.04
C ARG A 12 -10.05 -0.61 -0.79
N PHE A 13 -9.30 -1.69 -0.54
CA PHE A 13 -9.54 -3.03 -1.03
C PHE A 13 -9.47 -3.99 0.15
N LEU A 14 -10.47 -4.86 0.28
CA LEU A 14 -10.57 -5.88 1.32
C LEU A 14 -10.77 -7.24 0.68
N LEU A 15 -9.79 -8.13 0.89
CA LEU A 15 -9.82 -9.52 0.50
C LEU A 15 -10.09 -10.35 1.75
N ARG A 16 -11.07 -11.25 1.67
CA ARG A 16 -11.43 -12.16 2.77
C ARG A 16 -11.32 -13.60 2.29
N THR A 17 -10.64 -14.42 3.09
CA THR A 17 -10.41 -15.85 2.81
C THR A 17 -10.59 -16.66 4.07
N GLY A 18 -11.63 -17.49 4.14
CA GLY A 18 -11.89 -18.31 5.34
C GLY A 18 -11.96 -17.43 6.59
N ASN A 19 -10.99 -17.58 7.50
CA ASN A 19 -10.91 -16.84 8.76
C ASN A 19 -9.87 -15.71 8.74
N SER A 20 -9.35 -15.36 7.56
CA SER A 20 -8.37 -14.28 7.41
C SER A 20 -8.85 -13.20 6.46
N SER A 21 -8.27 -12.01 6.63
CA SER A 21 -8.43 -10.91 5.70
C SER A 21 -7.10 -10.23 5.43
N TYR A 22 -7.04 -9.62 4.25
CA TYR A 22 -5.95 -8.80 3.79
C TYR A 22 -6.52 -7.55 3.16
N ALA A 23 -5.94 -6.40 3.47
CA ALA A 23 -6.44 -5.14 2.99
C ALA A 23 -5.32 -4.16 2.69
N PHE A 24 -5.51 -3.40 1.63
CA PHE A 24 -4.64 -2.31 1.22
C PHE A 24 -5.48 -1.14 0.74
N GLY A 25 -4.89 0.05 0.70
CA GLY A 25 -5.52 1.27 0.25
C GLY A 25 -4.60 2.12 -0.60
N ILE A 26 -5.11 3.26 -1.06
CA ILE A 26 -4.35 4.20 -1.88
C ILE A 26 -4.06 5.44 -1.04
N ASN A 27 -2.79 5.81 -0.91
CA ASN A 27 -2.40 7.02 -0.19
C ASN A 27 -2.51 8.28 -1.05
N THR A 28 -2.22 9.44 -0.47
CA THR A 28 -2.30 10.75 -1.16
C THR A 28 -1.30 10.89 -2.31
N GLN A 29 -0.28 10.05 -2.37
CA GLN A 29 0.69 9.96 -3.47
C GLN A 29 0.28 8.92 -4.52
N GLY A 30 -0.85 8.24 -4.38
CA GLY A 30 -1.26 7.18 -5.31
C GLY A 30 -0.47 5.88 -5.16
N LEU A 31 0.30 5.71 -4.07
CA LEU A 31 0.97 4.45 -3.74
C LEU A 31 -0.03 3.51 -3.07
N LEU A 32 0.15 2.20 -3.29
CA LEU A 32 -0.61 1.17 -2.59
C LEU A 32 -0.02 0.95 -1.21
N THR A 33 -0.80 1.19 -0.16
CA THR A 33 -0.40 1.13 1.25
C THR A 33 -1.09 -0.04 1.94
N GLY A 34 -0.33 -0.90 2.61
CA GLY A 34 -0.90 -1.99 3.40
C GLY A 34 -1.64 -1.51 4.63
N LEU A 35 -2.84 -2.04 4.84
CA LEU A 35 -3.74 -1.64 5.92
C LEU A 35 -3.90 -2.74 6.96
N HIS A 36 -4.02 -4.00 6.51
CA HIS A 36 -4.23 -5.13 7.40
C HIS A 36 -3.81 -6.46 6.76
N TRP A 37 -3.26 -7.35 7.58
CA TRP A 37 -3.12 -8.76 7.26
C TRP A 37 -3.31 -9.58 8.54
N GLY A 38 -4.22 -10.55 8.52
CA GLY A 38 -4.43 -11.45 9.65
C GLY A 38 -5.89 -11.83 9.81
N GLY A 39 -6.43 -11.63 11.02
CA GLY A 39 -7.80 -12.03 11.37
C GLY A 39 -8.87 -11.46 10.44
N LEU A 40 -10.03 -12.11 10.43
CA LEU A 40 -11.17 -11.72 9.58
C LEU A 40 -11.67 -10.32 9.94
N ILE A 41 -11.73 -9.45 8.93
CA ILE A 41 -12.44 -8.18 8.96
C ILE A 41 -13.66 -8.35 8.06
N GLU A 42 -14.86 -8.09 8.60
CA GLU A 42 -16.10 -8.28 7.86
C GLU A 42 -16.42 -7.11 6.95
N ASN A 43 -16.23 -5.87 7.43
CA ASN A 43 -16.62 -4.67 6.71
C ASN A 43 -15.39 -3.81 6.34
N ILE A 44 -15.36 -3.36 5.09
CA ILE A 44 -14.29 -2.46 4.61
C ILE A 44 -14.25 -1.12 5.37
N SER A 45 -15.35 -0.71 5.99
CA SER A 45 -15.44 0.49 6.82
C SER A 45 -14.64 0.39 8.12
N ASP A 46 -14.35 -0.83 8.59
CA ASP A 46 -13.63 -1.09 9.83
C ASP A 46 -12.10 -0.93 9.64
N LEU A 47 -11.66 -0.81 8.39
CA LEU A 47 -10.25 -0.56 8.05
C LEU A 47 -9.88 0.91 8.22
N PRO A 48 -8.66 1.21 8.68
CA PRO A 48 -8.13 2.57 8.63
C PRO A 48 -7.94 3.02 7.18
N SER A 49 -7.86 4.33 6.96
CA SER A 49 -7.35 4.91 5.73
C SER A 49 -5.82 4.76 5.64
N ALA A 50 -5.27 4.80 4.42
CA ALA A 50 -3.83 4.79 4.21
C ALA A 50 -3.11 5.93 4.97
N ARG A 51 -3.74 7.11 5.04
CA ARG A 51 -3.19 8.25 5.78
C ARG A 51 -3.08 7.98 7.27
N GLU A 52 -4.07 7.32 7.87
CA GLU A 52 -4.06 6.99 9.30
C GLU A 52 -2.93 6.01 9.64
N ILE A 53 -2.69 5.02 8.77
CA ILE A 53 -1.54 4.11 8.90
C ILE A 53 -0.22 4.88 8.80
N GLU A 54 -0.07 5.82 7.88
CA GLU A 54 1.18 6.56 7.66
C GLU A 54 1.49 7.59 8.78
N CYS A 55 0.49 7.99 9.57
CA CYS A 55 0.63 9.00 10.62
C CYS A 55 1.28 8.45 11.90
N TYR A 56 2.61 8.41 11.92
CA TYR A 56 3.39 8.10 13.12
C TYR A 56 4.00 9.36 13.76
N ARG A 57 3.78 9.56 15.07
CA ARG A 57 4.29 10.73 15.82
C ARG A 57 5.81 10.93 15.75
N HIS A 58 6.57 9.87 15.49
CA HIS A 58 8.03 9.87 15.52
C HIS A 58 8.68 9.61 14.16
N ARG A 59 7.90 9.59 13.07
CA ARG A 59 8.41 9.38 11.72
C ARG A 59 7.86 10.44 10.78
N ASN A 60 8.70 10.92 9.87
CA ASN A 60 8.25 11.78 8.79
C ASN A 60 7.22 11.02 7.93
N ILE A 61 6.08 11.65 7.66
CA ILE A 61 4.96 11.03 6.93
C ILE A 61 5.35 10.57 5.52
N GLN A 62 6.26 11.28 4.85
CA GLN A 62 6.73 10.92 3.51
C GLN A 62 7.57 9.63 3.54
N HIS A 63 8.46 9.51 4.51
CA HIS A 63 9.19 8.26 4.73
C HIS A 63 8.26 7.13 5.16
N ALA A 64 7.25 7.39 5.99
CA ALA A 64 6.27 6.37 6.37
C ALA A 64 5.53 5.85 5.13
N ALA A 65 5.01 6.75 4.29
CA ALA A 65 4.31 6.41 3.04
C ALA A 65 5.13 5.52 2.11
N LEU A 66 6.45 5.72 2.02
CA LEU A 66 7.32 4.87 1.20
C LEU A 66 7.52 3.46 1.82
N ASN A 67 7.44 3.32 3.14
CA ASN A 67 7.73 2.06 3.83
C ASN A 67 6.53 1.09 3.91
N PHE A 68 5.30 1.60 3.86
CA PHE A 68 4.09 0.77 3.90
C PHE A 68 3.60 0.34 2.52
N GLN A 69 4.41 0.57 1.48
CA GLN A 69 4.07 0.20 0.13
C GLN A 69 3.89 -1.32 -0.02
N GLU A 70 2.84 -1.75 -0.71
CA GLU A 70 2.61 -3.16 -1.03
C GLU A 70 3.60 -3.69 -2.08
N TYR A 71 4.09 -2.81 -2.95
CA TYR A 71 5.02 -3.19 -4.02
C TYR A 71 6.05 -2.09 -4.29
N PRO A 72 7.03 -1.92 -3.38
CA PRO A 72 8.00 -0.83 -3.47
C PRO A 72 8.93 -0.99 -4.68
N GLY A 73 9.06 0.10 -5.45
CA GLY A 73 10.11 0.26 -6.46
C GLY A 73 11.40 0.82 -5.85
N TRP A 74 12.54 0.53 -6.47
CA TRP A 74 13.82 1.14 -6.09
C TRP A 74 13.86 2.63 -6.47
N GLY A 75 14.16 3.53 -5.53
CA GLY A 75 14.36 4.96 -5.82
C GLY A 75 13.87 5.90 -4.71
N SER A 76 13.94 7.21 -4.98
CA SER A 76 13.53 8.26 -4.02
C SER A 76 14.22 8.09 -2.66
N GLU A 77 13.48 8.30 -1.56
CA GLU A 77 13.95 8.15 -0.18
C GLU A 77 13.60 6.77 0.42
N PHE A 78 13.39 5.77 -0.45
CA PHE A 78 13.15 4.39 -0.04
C PHE A 78 14.48 3.63 0.02
N PHE A 79 14.88 3.24 1.24
CA PHE A 79 16.18 2.61 1.51
C PHE A 79 16.08 1.12 1.91
N ASN A 80 14.87 0.58 2.02
CA ASN A 80 14.67 -0.84 2.30
C ASN A 80 14.85 -1.68 1.02
N GLU A 81 14.72 -3.00 1.16
CA GLU A 81 14.71 -3.92 0.03
C GLU A 81 13.49 -3.66 -0.87
N PRO A 82 13.68 -3.31 -2.16
CA PRO A 82 12.57 -3.07 -3.09
C PRO A 82 12.03 -4.39 -3.66
N SER A 83 10.74 -4.43 -4.00
CA SER A 83 10.14 -5.53 -4.76
C SER A 83 10.41 -5.44 -6.26
N LEU A 84 10.64 -4.22 -6.78
CA LEU A 84 10.97 -3.98 -8.19
C LEU A 84 12.23 -3.12 -8.33
N LYS A 85 13.22 -3.66 -9.05
CA LYS A 85 14.43 -2.95 -9.43
C LYS A 85 14.76 -3.25 -10.89
N ALA A 86 14.64 -2.24 -11.75
CA ALA A 86 14.98 -2.35 -13.16
C ALA A 86 15.94 -1.24 -13.59
N THR A 87 16.69 -1.47 -14.67
CA THR A 87 17.53 -0.46 -15.29
C THR A 87 16.82 0.05 -16.54
N LEU A 88 16.47 1.33 -16.54
CA LEU A 88 15.84 2.03 -17.65
C LEU A 88 16.90 2.49 -18.67
N PRO A 89 16.50 2.84 -19.91
CA PRO A 89 17.39 3.49 -20.87
C PRO A 89 18.10 4.69 -20.24
N GLY A 90 19.42 4.79 -20.41
CA GLY A 90 20.25 5.81 -19.75
C GLY A 90 20.79 5.41 -18.38
N GLY A 91 20.53 4.19 -17.89
CA GLY A 91 21.11 3.66 -16.65
C GLY A 91 20.41 4.10 -15.36
N MET A 92 19.33 4.89 -15.47
CA MET A 92 18.47 5.25 -14.34
C MET A 92 17.79 4.01 -13.77
N ARG A 93 17.69 3.93 -12.44
CA ARG A 93 17.03 2.82 -11.74
C ARG A 93 15.87 3.24 -10.84
N SER A 94 15.57 4.53 -10.77
CA SER A 94 14.50 5.07 -9.93
C SER A 94 13.14 4.74 -10.55
N ILE A 95 12.30 4.02 -9.81
CA ILE A 95 10.96 3.59 -10.22
C ILE A 95 10.00 3.91 -9.08
N ILE A 96 8.94 4.65 -9.39
CA ILE A 96 7.85 4.95 -8.46
C ILE A 96 6.56 4.47 -9.13
N LEU A 97 5.90 3.48 -8.53
CA LEU A 97 4.65 2.92 -9.05
C LEU A 97 3.47 3.67 -8.44
N ARG A 98 2.50 4.03 -9.27
CA ARG A 98 1.25 4.66 -8.84
C ARG A 98 0.07 3.88 -9.39
N TYR A 99 -1.00 3.79 -8.61
CA TYR A 99 -2.25 3.17 -9.05
C TYR A 99 -2.84 3.92 -10.26
N ALA A 100 -3.31 3.18 -11.26
CA ALA A 100 -3.75 3.72 -12.54
C ALA A 100 -5.20 3.36 -12.95
N GLY A 101 -5.91 2.55 -12.17
CA GLY A 101 -7.25 2.06 -12.48
C GLY A 101 -7.34 0.56 -12.53
#